data_AF-A0A395G944-F1
#
_entry.id   AF-A0A395G944-F1
#
_cell.length_a   1.000
_cell.length_b   1.000
_cell.length_c   1.000
_cell.angle_alpha   90.00
_cell.angle_beta   90.00
_cell.angle_gamma   90.00
#
_symmetry.space_group_name_H-M   'P 1'
#
loop_
_entity.id
_entity.type
_entity.pdbx_description
1 polymer ?
#
loop_
_entity_poly.entity_id
_entity_poly.type
_entity_poly.pdbx_seq_one_letter_code
_entity_poly.pdbx_strand_id
1 'polypeptide(L)'
;MQSKTSLWNKSLFKNLSRNIMFLTVINIICSFILVPFSYFMMDVEGTNNISKYIIGSLNTAGLYFFGTMLYAGLCGIFITYFLKGQAASDFIHSLPIKRHRILNTVYMTYFTHVLINLLINGIITLLLGIKFYGINIEKVLIWMLLSLLIHLFIFSITVLLGLLINNYLSHTVGTIALLFPR
;
A
#
# COMPACT_ATOMS: atom_id res chain seq x y z
N MET A 1 9.14 -37.27 0.08
CA MET A 1 8.88 -36.35 -1.07
C MET A 1 8.24 -35.09 -0.52
N GLN A 2 9.01 -34.01 -0.34
CA GLN A 2 8.48 -32.77 0.23
C GLN A 2 7.59 -32.05 -0.78
N SER A 3 6.39 -31.66 -0.35
CA SER A 3 5.35 -30.99 -1.12
C SER A 3 5.82 -29.65 -1.69
N LYS A 4 6.45 -29.67 -2.87
CA LYS A 4 7.07 -28.51 -3.55
C LYS A 4 6.08 -27.58 -4.26
N THR A 5 4.85 -27.46 -3.76
CA THR A 5 3.84 -26.55 -4.31
C THR A 5 3.09 -25.80 -3.22
N SER A 6 3.80 -25.32 -2.19
CA SER A 6 3.28 -24.25 -1.34
C SER A 6 2.78 -23.11 -2.25
N LEU A 7 1.48 -22.78 -2.17
CA LEU A 7 0.89 -21.65 -2.89
C LEU A 7 1.59 -20.32 -2.55
N TRP A 8 2.31 -20.29 -1.42
CA TRP A 8 2.95 -19.12 -0.89
C TRP A 8 4.47 -19.29 -0.87
N ASN A 9 5.18 -18.47 -1.65
CA ASN A 9 6.63 -18.37 -1.51
C ASN A 9 6.95 -17.35 -0.41
N LYS A 10 7.19 -17.86 0.79
CA LYS A 10 7.58 -17.05 1.96
C LYS A 10 8.83 -16.21 1.70
N SER A 11 9.77 -16.71 0.90
CA SER A 11 11.03 -16.01 0.60
C SER A 11 10.80 -14.76 -0.24
N LEU A 12 10.01 -14.88 -1.32
CA LEU A 12 9.67 -13.75 -2.17
C LEU A 12 8.81 -12.72 -1.44
N PHE A 13 7.81 -13.17 -0.66
CA PHE A 13 7.01 -12.28 0.19
C PHE A 13 7.88 -11.49 1.17
N LYS A 14 8.80 -12.17 1.87
CA LYS A 14 9.71 -11.53 2.84
C LYS A 14 10.59 -10.47 2.18
N ASN A 15 11.11 -10.73 0.99
CA ASN A 15 11.98 -9.78 0.30
C ASN A 15 11.20 -8.56 -0.20
N LEU A 16 10.02 -8.78 -0.79
CA LEU A 16 9.11 -7.69 -1.19
C LEU A 16 8.66 -6.86 0.01
N SER A 17 8.27 -7.51 1.10
CA SER A 17 7.86 -6.85 2.34
C SER A 17 8.97 -5.97 2.90
N ARG A 18 10.21 -6.49 2.98
CA ARG A 18 11.35 -5.71 3.47
C ARG A 18 11.62 -4.47 2.62
N ASN A 19 11.39 -4.54 1.32
CA ASN A 19 11.58 -3.41 0.41
C ASN A 19 10.58 -2.26 0.66
N ILE A 20 9.32 -2.58 0.98
CA ILE A 20 8.28 -1.56 1.22
C ILE A 20 8.08 -1.23 2.70
N MET A 21 8.68 -1.98 3.62
CA MET A 21 8.45 -1.86 5.06
C MET A 21 8.64 -0.44 5.58
N PHE A 22 9.66 0.29 5.12
CA PHE A 22 9.89 1.67 5.55
C PHE A 22 8.74 2.61 5.16
N LEU A 23 8.19 2.49 3.95
CA LEU A 23 7.01 3.26 3.51
C LEU A 23 5.82 2.97 4.40
N THR A 24 5.69 1.72 4.84
CA THR A 24 4.54 1.26 5.61
C THR A 24 4.58 1.82 7.04
N VAL A 25 5.77 1.92 7.63
CA VAL A 25 6.00 2.58 8.92
C VAL A 25 5.67 4.07 8.81
N ILE A 26 6.15 4.75 7.77
CA ILE A 26 5.83 6.17 7.52
C ILE A 26 4.30 6.35 7.38
N ASN A 27 3.64 5.49 6.61
CA ASN A 27 2.20 5.58 6.40
C ASN A 27 1.40 5.34 7.69
N ILE A 28 1.85 4.44 8.57
CA ILE A 28 1.25 4.24 9.89
C ILE A 28 1.32 5.52 10.72
N ILE A 29 2.49 6.17 10.76
CA ILE A 29 2.70 7.41 11.51
C ILE A 29 1.82 8.54 10.94
N CYS A 30 1.82 8.73 9.62
CA CYS A 30 0.99 9.75 8.97
C CYS A 30 -0.50 9.49 9.18
N SER A 31 -0.94 8.24 9.03
CA SER A 31 -2.34 7.86 9.26
C SER A 31 -2.76 8.08 10.71
N PHE A 32 -1.86 7.83 11.66
CA PHE A 32 -2.09 8.07 13.09
C PHE A 32 -2.28 9.57 13.38
N ILE A 33 -1.42 10.42 12.82
CA ILE A 33 -1.53 11.88 13.01
C ILE A 33 -2.83 12.41 12.41
N LEU A 34 -3.24 11.90 11.25
CA LEU A 34 -4.39 12.44 10.52
C LEU A 34 -5.74 11.94 11.03
N VAL A 35 -5.79 10.71 11.57
CA VAL A 35 -7.07 10.09 11.96
C VAL A 35 -7.23 10.03 13.49
N PRO A 36 -6.57 9.14 14.25
CA PRO A 36 -6.77 9.09 15.70
C PRO A 36 -6.35 10.38 16.43
N PHE A 37 -5.25 11.01 16.02
CA PHE A 37 -4.77 12.21 16.70
C PHE A 37 -5.61 13.46 16.41
N SER A 38 -6.23 13.56 15.22
CA SER A 38 -7.12 14.68 14.92
C SER A 38 -8.35 14.71 15.83
N TYR A 39 -8.86 13.54 16.24
CA TYR A 39 -9.92 13.44 17.25
C TYR A 39 -9.52 13.98 18.60
N PHE A 40 -8.30 13.70 19.04
CA PHE A 40 -7.79 14.22 20.31
C PHE A 40 -7.73 15.74 20.29
N MET A 41 -7.30 16.34 19.19
CA MET A 41 -7.26 17.81 19.06
C MET A 41 -8.66 18.43 19.04
N MET A 42 -9.63 17.81 18.37
CA MET A 42 -11.00 18.32 18.33
C MET A 42 -11.66 18.36 19.71
N ASP A 43 -11.38 17.36 20.56
CA ASP A 43 -11.88 17.33 21.94
C ASP A 43 -11.27 18.45 22.81
N VAL A 44 -9.95 18.66 22.70
CA VAL A 44 -9.23 19.71 23.45
C VAL A 44 -9.71 21.11 23.06
N GLU A 45 -10.04 21.35 21.79
CA GLU A 45 -10.55 22.63 21.30
C GLU A 45 -12.04 22.87 21.68
N GLY A 46 -12.74 21.88 22.23
CA GLY A 46 -14.14 22.02 22.65
C GLY A 46 -15.11 22.22 21.48
N THR A 47 -14.71 21.87 20.26
CA THR A 47 -15.56 22.04 19.07
C THR A 47 -16.52 20.85 18.93
N ASN A 48 -17.75 21.01 19.41
CA ASN A 48 -18.83 20.01 19.33
C ASN A 48 -19.32 19.68 17.90
N ASN A 49 -18.63 20.15 16.87
CA ASN A 49 -18.92 19.76 15.49
C ASN A 49 -18.31 18.39 15.20
N ILE A 50 -18.90 17.36 15.81
CA ILE A 50 -18.63 15.97 15.48
C ILE A 50 -19.07 15.79 14.03
N SER A 51 -18.11 15.88 13.10
CA SER A 51 -18.38 15.74 11.69
C SER A 51 -19.04 14.40 11.41
N LYS A 52 -19.92 14.37 10.40
CA LYS A 52 -20.63 13.16 9.96
C LYS A 52 -19.65 12.04 9.56
N TYR A 53 -18.41 12.39 9.22
CA TYR A 53 -17.37 11.50 8.70
C TYR A 53 -16.20 11.35 9.66
N ILE A 54 -15.48 10.23 9.55
CA ILE A 54 -14.33 9.99 10.43
C ILE A 54 -13.14 10.88 10.16
N ILE A 55 -13.02 11.32 8.92
CA ILE A 55 -11.88 12.10 8.48
C ILE A 55 -12.28 13.58 8.57
N GLY A 56 -12.24 14.10 9.81
CA GLY A 56 -12.26 15.52 10.18
C GLY A 56 -13.00 16.49 9.24
N SER A 57 -12.38 17.65 9.01
CA SER A 57 -12.83 18.67 8.07
C SER A 57 -12.40 18.34 6.63
N LEU A 58 -13.00 19.01 5.63
CA LEU A 58 -12.73 18.78 4.21
C LEU A 58 -11.23 18.82 3.85
N ASN A 59 -10.45 19.70 4.49
CA ASN A 59 -9.01 19.83 4.25
C ASN A 59 -8.22 18.64 4.80
N THR A 60 -8.55 18.16 6.01
CA THR A 60 -7.91 16.97 6.59
C THR A 60 -8.23 15.70 5.81
N ALA A 61 -9.46 15.60 5.28
CA ALA A 61 -9.87 14.51 4.40
C ALA A 61 -9.11 14.51 3.07
N GLY A 62 -8.99 15.68 2.42
CA GLY A 62 -8.21 15.82 1.20
C GLY A 62 -6.76 15.39 1.40
N LEU A 63 -6.12 15.83 2.49
CA LEU A 63 -4.72 15.51 2.79
C LEU A 63 -4.54 14.02 3.10
N TYR A 64 -5.45 13.41 3.86
CA TYR A 64 -5.44 11.97 4.11
C TYR A 64 -5.52 11.17 2.80
N PHE A 65 -6.52 11.45 1.96
CA PHE A 65 -6.68 10.71 0.71
C PHE A 65 -5.50 10.93 -0.24
N PHE A 66 -5.00 12.16 -0.36
CA PHE A 66 -3.79 12.43 -1.14
C PHE A 66 -2.59 11.62 -0.64
N GLY A 67 -2.38 11.57 0.68
CA GLY A 67 -1.35 10.75 1.32
C GLY A 67 -1.54 9.25 1.03
N THR A 68 -2.77 8.73 1.10
CA THR A 68 -3.05 7.32 0.79
C THR A 68 -2.74 6.96 -0.67
N MET A 69 -3.05 7.86 -1.61
CA MET A 69 -2.75 7.71 -3.03
C MET A 69 -1.25 7.73 -3.27
N LEU A 70 -0.53 8.68 -2.67
CA LEU A 70 0.93 8.76 -2.76
C LEU A 70 1.60 7.49 -2.22
N TYR A 71 1.20 7.02 -1.04
CA TYR A 71 1.72 5.79 -0.47
C TYR A 71 1.48 4.59 -1.38
N ALA A 72 0.25 4.43 -1.90
CA ALA A 72 -0.08 3.34 -2.83
C ALA A 72 0.77 3.38 -4.09
N GLY A 73 0.92 4.57 -4.68
CA GLY A 73 1.74 4.78 -5.87
C GLY A 73 3.21 4.46 -5.62
N LEU A 74 3.79 4.99 -4.54
CA LEU A 74 5.17 4.74 -4.17
C LEU A 74 5.43 3.26 -3.92
N CYS A 75 4.56 2.55 -3.18
CA CYS A 75 4.69 1.11 -3.00
C CYS A 75 4.66 0.34 -4.33
N GLY A 76 3.77 0.72 -5.25
CA GLY A 76 3.73 0.15 -6.60
C GLY A 76 5.03 0.37 -7.37
N ILE A 77 5.58 1.59 -7.33
CA ILE A 77 6.85 1.94 -7.96
C ILE A 77 8.01 1.16 -7.35
N PHE A 78 8.13 1.11 -6.01
CA PHE A 78 9.22 0.42 -5.34
C PHE A 78 9.20 -1.09 -5.58
N ILE A 79 8.02 -1.73 -5.60
CA ILE A 79 7.91 -3.15 -5.90
C ILE A 79 8.27 -3.41 -7.36
N THR A 80 7.74 -2.63 -8.30
CA THR A 80 8.05 -2.81 -9.72
C THR A 80 9.52 -2.51 -10.03
N TYR A 81 10.13 -1.55 -9.35
CA TYR A 81 11.56 -1.27 -9.43
C TYR A 81 12.40 -2.43 -8.88
N PHE A 82 12.05 -2.97 -7.72
CA PHE A 82 12.72 -4.15 -7.16
C PHE A 82 12.69 -5.34 -8.11
N LEU A 83 11.54 -5.62 -8.74
CA LEU A 83 11.40 -6.71 -9.70
C LEU A 83 12.28 -6.53 -10.96
N LYS A 84 12.72 -5.30 -11.26
CA LYS A 84 13.62 -5.00 -12.39
C LYS A 84 15.10 -5.15 -12.03
N GLY A 85 15.45 -5.26 -10.75
CA GLY A 85 16.84 -5.42 -10.33
C GLY A 85 17.42 -6.77 -10.77
N GLN A 86 18.67 -6.78 -11.24
CA GLN A 86 19.35 -8.00 -11.71
C GLN A 86 19.37 -9.10 -10.64
N ALA A 87 19.73 -8.75 -9.40
CA ALA A 87 19.71 -9.67 -8.27
C ALA A 87 18.31 -10.26 -7.97
N ALA A 88 17.25 -9.47 -8.18
CA ALA A 88 15.87 -9.94 -8.01
C ALA A 88 15.46 -10.87 -9.17
N SER A 89 15.89 -10.56 -10.40
CA SER A 89 15.68 -11.43 -11.56
C SER A 89 16.36 -12.79 -11.36
N ASP A 90 17.63 -12.81 -10.96
CA ASP A 90 18.37 -14.06 -10.72
C ASP A 90 17.73 -14.89 -9.61
N PHE A 91 17.31 -14.22 -8.53
CA PHE A 91 16.56 -14.86 -7.45
C PHE A 91 15.22 -15.44 -7.95
N ILE A 92 14.45 -14.71 -8.74
CA ILE A 92 13.15 -15.16 -9.27
C ILE A 92 13.33 -16.33 -10.25
N HIS A 93 14.35 -16.29 -11.11
CA HIS A 93 14.65 -17.37 -12.05
C HIS A 93 15.17 -18.63 -11.36
N SER A 94 15.81 -18.50 -10.18
CA SER A 94 16.20 -19.65 -9.36
C SER A 94 15.01 -20.37 -8.71
N LEU A 95 13.84 -19.73 -8.66
CA LEU A 95 12.65 -20.27 -8.01
C LEU A 95 11.72 -20.95 -9.03
N PRO A 96 11.19 -22.15 -8.74
CA PRO A 96 10.26 -22.86 -9.64
C PRO A 96 8.84 -22.26 -9.56
N ILE A 97 8.67 -21.00 -9.99
CA ILE A 97 7.44 -20.22 -9.80
C ILE A 97 6.93 -19.67 -11.13
N LYS A 98 5.61 -19.79 -11.34
CA LYS A 98 4.91 -19.23 -12.50
C LYS A 98 4.73 -17.70 -12.36
N ARG A 99 4.76 -16.96 -13.48
CA ARG A 99 4.58 -15.49 -13.51
C ARG A 99 3.30 -15.01 -12.80
N HIS A 100 2.18 -15.71 -12.95
CA HIS A 100 0.94 -15.37 -12.24
C HIS A 100 1.09 -15.43 -10.71
N ARG A 101 1.87 -16.40 -10.19
CA ARG A 101 2.10 -16.50 -8.74
C ARG A 101 2.96 -15.34 -8.22
N ILE A 102 3.91 -14.84 -9.01
CA ILE A 102 4.72 -13.66 -8.65
C ILE A 102 3.81 -12.43 -8.49
N LEU A 103 2.94 -12.20 -9.47
CA LEU A 103 1.98 -11.10 -9.41
C LEU A 103 1.04 -11.24 -8.20
N ASN A 104 0.52 -12.44 -7.93
CA ASN A 104 -0.30 -12.67 -6.75
C ASN A 104 0.45 -12.36 -5.44
N THR A 105 1.72 -12.75 -5.32
CA THR A 105 2.54 -12.40 -4.15
C THR A 105 2.79 -10.89 -4.02
N VAL A 106 2.89 -10.15 -5.13
CA VAL A 106 3.02 -8.68 -5.10
C VAL A 106 1.77 -8.05 -4.49
N TYR A 107 0.59 -8.41 -5.01
CA TYR A 107 -0.69 -7.93 -4.48
C TYR A 107 -0.89 -8.34 -3.02
N MET A 108 -0.59 -9.60 -2.68
CA MET A 108 -0.71 -10.08 -1.30
C MET A 108 0.23 -9.33 -0.35
N THR A 109 1.47 -9.05 -0.78
CA THR A 109 2.42 -8.28 0.02
C THR A 109 1.88 -6.88 0.29
N TYR A 110 1.46 -6.15 -0.74
CA TYR A 110 0.91 -4.81 -0.55
C TYR A 110 -0.36 -4.82 0.31
N PHE A 111 -1.30 -5.74 0.02
CA PHE A 111 -2.54 -5.90 0.76
C PHE A 111 -2.27 -6.12 2.26
N THR A 112 -1.34 -7.02 2.62
CA THR A 112 -1.00 -7.24 4.03
C THR A 112 -0.50 -6.00 4.74
N HIS A 113 0.30 -5.15 4.10
CA HIS A 113 0.80 -3.95 4.76
C HIS A 113 -0.26 -2.86 4.88
N VAL A 114 -1.11 -2.69 3.86
CA VAL A 114 -2.26 -1.78 3.93
C VAL A 114 -3.19 -2.22 5.05
N LEU A 115 -3.49 -3.52 5.13
CA LEU A 115 -4.37 -4.08 6.13
C LEU A 115 -3.80 -3.90 7.54
N ILE A 116 -2.50 -4.12 7.74
CA ILE A 116 -1.81 -3.84 9.01
C ILE A 116 -1.94 -2.36 9.38
N ASN A 117 -1.67 -1.44 8.45
CA ASN A 117 -1.81 0.00 8.72
C ASN A 117 -3.24 0.38 9.15
N LEU A 118 -4.23 -0.06 8.37
CA LEU A 118 -5.63 0.24 8.63
C LEU A 118 -6.11 -0.39 9.94
N LEU A 119 -5.69 -1.62 10.27
CA LEU A 119 -6.05 -2.27 11.54
C LEU A 119 -5.43 -1.55 12.73
N ILE A 120 -4.15 -1.21 12.67
CA ILE A 120 -3.48 -0.51 13.78
C ILE A 120 -4.20 0.81 14.06
N ASN A 121 -4.40 1.65 13.04
CA ASN A 121 -5.06 2.94 13.19
C ASN A 121 -6.56 2.81 13.50
N GLY A 122 -7.24 1.81 12.94
CA GLY A 122 -8.64 1.49 13.23
C GLY A 122 -8.85 1.05 14.68
N ILE A 123 -7.98 0.21 15.23
CA ILE A 123 -8.07 -0.22 16.63
C ILE A 123 -7.77 0.95 17.57
N ILE A 124 -6.75 1.76 17.27
CA ILE A 124 -6.42 2.95 18.07
C ILE A 124 -7.60 3.93 18.10
N THR A 125 -8.20 4.22 16.94
CA THR A 125 -9.37 5.11 16.85
C THR A 125 -10.57 4.56 17.64
N LEU A 126 -10.81 3.25 17.60
CA LEU A 126 -11.87 2.61 18.40
C LEU A 126 -11.60 2.74 19.91
N LEU A 127 -10.36 2.52 20.35
CA LEU A 127 -9.98 2.68 21.76
C LEU A 127 -10.16 4.12 22.24
N LEU A 128 -9.83 5.12 21.41
CA LEU A 128 -10.09 6.52 21.71
C LEU A 128 -11.60 6.82 21.74
N GLY A 129 -12.38 6.16 20.88
CA GLY A 129 -13.85 6.26 20.86
C GLY A 129 -14.56 5.82 22.14
N ILE A 130 -13.90 5.04 23.00
CA ILE A 130 -14.43 4.70 24.33
C ILE A 130 -14.47 5.95 25.24
N LYS A 131 -13.54 6.90 25.06
CA LYS A 131 -13.49 8.14 25.85
C LYS A 131 -14.28 9.29 25.22
N PHE A 132 -14.34 9.38 23.89
CA PHE A 132 -14.95 10.50 23.18
C PHE A 132 -16.31 10.09 22.59
N TYR A 133 -17.40 10.67 23.12
CA TYR A 133 -18.76 10.47 22.58
C TYR A 133 -18.83 11.00 21.13
N GLY A 134 -18.97 10.10 20.15
CA GLY A 134 -19.11 10.47 18.73
C GLY A 134 -18.46 9.51 17.71
N ILE A 135 -17.59 8.62 18.18
CA ILE A 135 -16.94 7.58 17.36
C ILE A 135 -17.80 6.31 17.40
N ASN A 136 -18.44 6.00 16.26
CA ASN A 136 -19.20 4.77 16.08
C ASN A 136 -18.35 3.74 15.29
N ILE A 137 -18.44 2.47 15.67
CA ILE A 137 -17.76 1.34 15.00
C ILE A 137 -18.08 1.32 13.50
N GLU A 138 -19.34 1.59 13.14
CA GLU A 138 -19.79 1.64 11.75
C GLU A 138 -18.99 2.64 10.93
N LYS A 139 -18.76 3.84 11.47
CA LYS A 139 -18.01 4.86 10.75
C LYS A 139 -16.57 4.39 10.52
N VAL A 140 -15.93 3.74 11.52
CA VAL A 140 -14.52 3.29 11.44
C VAL A 140 -14.39 2.25 10.35
N LEU A 141 -15.34 1.33 10.31
CA LEU A 141 -15.39 0.27 9.32
C LEU A 141 -15.60 0.83 7.90
N ILE A 142 -16.50 1.80 7.73
CA ILE A 142 -16.71 2.49 6.44
C ILE A 142 -15.43 3.19 5.98
N TRP A 143 -14.75 3.92 6.88
CA TRP A 143 -13.48 4.57 6.57
C TRP A 143 -12.41 3.56 6.13
N MET A 144 -12.24 2.48 6.90
CA MET A 144 -11.28 1.43 6.56
C MET A 144 -11.57 0.80 5.19
N LEU A 145 -12.83 0.49 4.90
CA LEU A 145 -13.24 -0.08 3.60
C LEU A 145 -12.96 0.89 2.45
N LEU A 146 -13.33 2.15 2.60
CA LEU A 146 -13.11 3.17 1.58
C LEU A 146 -11.61 3.38 1.31
N SER A 147 -10.80 3.51 2.37
CA SER A 147 -9.34 3.65 2.26
C SER A 147 -8.70 2.42 1.61
N LEU A 148 -9.16 1.22 1.95
CA LEU A 148 -8.68 -0.02 1.34
C LEU A 148 -8.98 -0.07 -0.16
N LEU A 149 -10.17 0.33 -0.57
CA LEU A 149 -10.56 0.38 -1.98
C LEU A 149 -9.66 1.35 -2.76
N ILE A 150 -9.43 2.56 -2.24
CA ILE A 150 -8.57 3.57 -2.87
C ILE A 150 -7.13 3.05 -2.97
N HIS A 151 -6.59 2.48 -1.90
CA HIS A 151 -5.24 1.89 -1.89
C HIS A 151 -5.09 0.82 -2.98
N LEU A 152 -6.01 -0.13 -3.05
CA LEU A 152 -5.97 -1.21 -4.04
C LEU A 152 -6.11 -0.69 -5.46
N PHE A 153 -6.99 0.29 -5.69
CA PHE A 153 -7.21 0.87 -7.01
C PHE A 153 -5.95 1.58 -7.53
N ILE A 154 -5.39 2.49 -6.73
CA ILE A 154 -4.19 3.26 -7.12
C ILE A 154 -3.00 2.33 -7.31
N PHE A 155 -2.81 1.36 -6.39
CA PHE A 155 -1.73 0.38 -6.50
C PHE A 155 -1.84 -0.46 -7.78
N SER A 156 -3.06 -0.91 -8.12
CA SER A 156 -3.29 -1.68 -9.35
C SER A 156 -2.92 -0.87 -10.60
N ILE A 157 -3.30 0.41 -10.65
CA ILE A 157 -2.93 1.32 -11.74
C ILE A 157 -1.41 1.49 -11.81
N THR A 158 -0.75 1.71 -10.67
CA THR A 158 0.71 1.92 -10.68
C THR A 158 1.47 0.67 -11.10
N VAL A 159 1.04 -0.51 -10.65
CA VAL A 159 1.64 -1.79 -11.10
C VAL A 159 1.41 -1.99 -12.60
N LEU A 160 0.21 -1.71 -13.11
CA LEU A 160 -0.10 -1.78 -14.54
C LEU A 160 0.80 -0.85 -15.36
N LEU A 161 0.92 0.42 -14.95
CA LEU A 161 1.82 1.38 -15.59
C LEU A 161 3.28 0.92 -15.52
N GLY A 162 3.72 0.43 -14.36
CA GLY A 162 5.08 -0.08 -14.16
C GLY A 162 5.43 -1.27 -15.06
N LEU A 163 4.46 -2.13 -15.36
CA LEU A 163 4.57 -3.25 -16.29
C LEU A 163 4.58 -2.78 -17.77
N LEU A 164 3.69 -1.86 -18.14
CA LEU A 164 3.63 -1.31 -19.50
C LEU A 164 4.92 -0.58 -19.88
N ILE A 165 5.38 0.32 -19.02
CA ILE A 165 6.64 1.07 -19.21
C ILE A 165 7.82 0.11 -19.44
N ASN A 166 7.83 -1.04 -18.75
CA ASN A 166 8.89 -2.03 -18.90
C ASN A 166 8.91 -2.66 -20.30
N ASN A 167 7.74 -3.01 -20.83
CA ASN A 167 7.66 -3.66 -22.14
C ASN A 167 8.00 -2.66 -23.25
N TYR A 168 7.47 -1.44 -23.19
CA TYR A 168 7.75 -0.44 -24.22
C TYR A 168 9.21 0.05 -24.20
N LEU A 169 9.80 0.32 -23.03
CA LEU A 169 11.20 0.77 -22.95
C LEU A 169 12.20 -0.31 -23.37
N SER A 170 11.97 -1.57 -22.99
CA SER A 170 12.86 -2.66 -23.40
C SER A 170 12.83 -2.88 -24.92
N HIS A 171 11.65 -2.79 -25.53
CA HIS A 171 11.53 -2.87 -26.99
C HIS A 171 12.16 -1.68 -27.70
N THR A 172 11.99 -0.44 -27.22
CA THR A 172 12.59 0.75 -27.86
C THR A 172 14.10 0.80 -27.72
N VAL A 173 14.65 0.45 -26.55
CA VAL A 173 16.10 0.33 -26.37
C VAL A 173 16.66 -0.79 -27.26
N GLY A 174 15.96 -1.93 -27.35
CA GLY A 174 16.34 -3.02 -28.23
C GLY A 174 16.36 -2.63 -29.71
N THR A 175 15.34 -1.90 -30.20
CA THR A 175 15.32 -1.43 -31.59
C THR A 175 16.39 -0.39 -31.86
N ILE A 176 16.66 0.55 -30.94
CA ILE A 176 17.73 1.54 -31.11
C ILE A 176 19.11 0.86 -31.14
N ALA A 177 19.36 -0.12 -30.25
CA ALA A 177 20.60 -0.88 -30.22
C ALA A 177 20.84 -1.69 -31.52
N LEU A 178 19.78 -2.22 -32.12
CA LEU A 178 19.86 -2.92 -33.41
C LEU A 178 19.98 -1.97 -34.61
N LEU A 179 19.41 -0.76 -34.54
CA LEU A 179 19.48 0.26 -35.59
C LEU A 179 20.84 0.98 -35.64
N PHE A 180 21.53 1.08 -34.50
CA PHE A 180 22.90 1.59 -34.41
C PHE A 180 23.85 0.49 -33.95
N PRO A 181 24.13 -0.52 -34.80
CA PRO A 181 25.17 -1.49 -34.52
C PRO A 181 26.50 -0.77 -34.63
N ARG A 182 27.13 -0.50 -33.48
CA ARG A 182 28.57 -0.31 -33.42
C ARG A 182 29.21 -1.65 -33.12
#